data_AF-A0AAV7IQM0-F1
#
_entry.id   AF-A0AAV7IQM0-F1
#
_cell.length_a   1.000
_cell.length_b   1.000
_cell.length_c   1.000
_cell.angle_alpha   90.00
_cell.angle_beta   90.00
_cell.angle_gamma   90.00
#
_symmetry.space_group_name_H-M   'P 1'
#
loop_
_entity.id
_entity.type
_entity.pdbx_description
1 polymer ?
#
loop_
_entity_poly.entity_id
_entity_poly.type
_entity_poly.pdbx_seq_one_letter_code
_entity_poly.pdbx_strand_id
1 'polypeptide(L)'
;HQIAICGNGVVEEGEECDCGWEEDCNDPCCHPQRLHHAPFEIPCRLTEDAVCSPSQGPCCTTGCSLRSGTKCRDDNGCRDASFCDGRGPQCPPSVNKPNKTICNDEFVCFMGECTGSICLAYGLESCQCKARANDPLTKSCELCCKLPGENQPCISSFEWNSLPYEIPDMMSKPGTPCNDYNGYCDIFQRCREVDPTGPLATLRRLLLSDASLERFHRWMTDRWYTVAFSVIIIMTGLVIMTRLLSKQSDTNMKIIYLNESNINNSKSLDDSRRNNNYFNEVKIFKCFTIFKKRLLEKMKTLVSPRKKDISSLESLQSISSEFVTYNKFKNNYYRSNSGDDDNNFYLISLINNGKVTNTQLLSDNNYYLINYRDNLDVRNATSDLENLLRQS
;
A
#
# COMPACT_ATOMS: atom_id res chain seq x y z
N HIS A 1 16.56 9.15 -23.16
CA HIS A 1 17.74 8.38 -23.61
C HIS A 1 18.52 8.08 -22.34
N GLN A 2 18.55 6.82 -21.94
CA GLN A 2 19.34 6.39 -20.79
C GLN A 2 20.80 6.46 -21.23
N ILE A 3 21.66 7.09 -20.45
CA ILE A 3 23.10 7.20 -20.76
C ILE A 3 23.70 5.85 -20.36
N ALA A 4 24.47 5.21 -21.25
CA ALA A 4 25.13 3.95 -20.96
C ALA A 4 26.13 4.11 -19.80
N ILE A 5 26.11 3.20 -18.83
CA ILE A 5 26.98 3.24 -17.65
C ILE A 5 27.66 1.88 -17.46
N CYS A 6 28.94 1.84 -17.84
CA CYS A 6 29.81 0.70 -17.59
C CYS A 6 29.98 0.42 -16.09
N GLY A 7 29.70 -0.81 -15.68
CA GLY A 7 29.83 -1.30 -14.31
C GLY A 7 28.48 -1.54 -13.61
N ASN A 8 27.35 -1.46 -14.32
CA ASN A 8 26.02 -1.74 -13.78
C ASN A 8 25.57 -3.20 -14.02
N GLY A 9 26.34 -3.97 -14.79
CA GLY A 9 26.08 -5.38 -15.10
C GLY A 9 25.09 -5.60 -16.24
N VAL A 10 24.76 -4.57 -17.02
CA VAL A 10 23.83 -4.60 -18.14
C VAL A 10 24.53 -4.03 -19.36
N VAL A 11 24.65 -4.84 -20.42
CA VAL A 11 25.30 -4.40 -21.66
C VAL A 11 24.44 -3.34 -22.36
N GLU A 12 24.97 -2.13 -22.49
CA GLU A 12 24.33 -0.99 -23.14
C GLU A 12 25.02 -0.60 -24.46
N GLU A 13 24.47 0.40 -25.17
CA GLU A 13 25.03 0.83 -26.46
C GLU A 13 26.45 1.42 -26.29
N GLY A 14 27.42 0.84 -27.00
CA GLY A 14 28.84 1.23 -26.93
C GLY A 14 29.69 0.30 -26.06
N GLU A 15 29.07 -0.63 -25.35
CA GLU A 15 29.73 -1.67 -24.55
C GLU A 15 29.63 -3.03 -25.25
N GLU A 16 30.66 -3.86 -25.10
CA GLU A 16 30.62 -5.23 -25.61
C GLU A 16 30.15 -6.20 -24.51
N CYS A 17 30.48 -5.92 -23.26
CA CYS A 17 30.14 -6.71 -22.08
C CYS A 17 30.09 -5.80 -20.84
N ASP A 18 29.45 -6.22 -19.77
CA ASP A 18 29.51 -5.53 -18.48
C ASP A 18 29.42 -6.54 -17.33
N CYS A 19 30.56 -6.81 -16.69
CA CYS A 19 30.65 -7.69 -15.54
C CYS A 19 30.61 -6.95 -14.19
N GLY A 20 30.42 -5.63 -14.19
CA GLY A 20 30.47 -4.79 -13.00
C GLY A 20 31.85 -4.19 -12.72
N TRP A 21 32.02 -3.73 -11.48
CA TRP A 21 33.28 -3.22 -10.96
C TRP A 21 34.28 -4.34 -10.66
N GLU A 22 35.56 -4.03 -10.57
CA GLU A 22 36.65 -5.00 -10.32
C GLU A 22 36.38 -5.92 -9.12
N GLU A 23 35.79 -5.41 -8.05
CA GLU A 23 35.44 -6.17 -6.85
C GLU A 23 34.32 -7.20 -7.06
N ASP A 24 33.43 -6.97 -8.03
CA ASP A 24 32.24 -7.79 -8.29
C ASP A 24 32.38 -8.67 -9.54
N CYS A 25 33.30 -8.31 -10.44
CA CYS A 25 33.50 -8.97 -11.73
C CYS A 25 34.23 -10.30 -11.57
N ASN A 26 33.47 -11.38 -11.70
CA ASN A 26 33.98 -12.76 -11.73
C ASN A 26 34.07 -13.33 -13.16
N ASP A 27 33.88 -12.48 -14.17
CA ASP A 27 33.83 -12.87 -15.57
C ASP A 27 35.20 -12.71 -16.24
N PRO A 28 35.93 -13.79 -16.56
CA PRO A 28 37.23 -13.69 -17.21
C PRO A 28 37.15 -13.19 -18.66
N CYS A 29 35.95 -13.12 -19.23
CA CYS A 29 35.72 -12.74 -20.62
C CYS A 29 35.55 -11.23 -20.81
N CYS A 30 35.47 -10.46 -19.73
CA CYS A 30 35.15 -9.04 -19.77
C CYS A 30 36.14 -8.24 -18.92
N HIS A 31 36.56 -7.09 -19.43
CA HIS A 31 37.33 -6.13 -18.64
C HIS A 31 36.42 -5.39 -17.66
N PRO A 32 36.68 -5.46 -16.34
CA PRO A 32 35.84 -4.82 -15.34
C PRO A 32 35.95 -3.30 -15.37
N GLN A 33 34.93 -2.64 -14.83
CA GLN A 33 34.99 -1.22 -14.58
C GLN A 33 35.99 -0.90 -13.45
N ARG A 34 36.88 0.06 -13.69
CA ARG A 34 37.99 0.42 -12.79
C ARG A 34 38.24 1.92 -12.78
N LEU A 35 38.66 2.44 -11.63
CA LEU A 35 39.09 3.84 -11.49
C LEU A 35 40.36 4.14 -12.31
N HIS A 36 41.27 3.16 -12.38
CA HIS A 36 42.54 3.23 -13.10
C HIS A 36 42.66 1.99 -13.99
N HIS A 37 42.32 2.14 -15.26
CA HIS A 37 42.47 1.07 -16.26
C HIS A 37 43.82 1.17 -16.98
N ALA A 38 44.38 0.01 -17.34
CA ALA A 38 45.55 -0.03 -18.20
C ALA A 38 45.19 0.50 -19.61
N PRO A 39 46.12 1.10 -20.37
CA PRO A 39 45.81 1.67 -21.69
C PRO A 39 45.22 0.67 -22.71
N PHE A 40 45.46 -0.62 -22.50
CA PHE A 40 45.02 -1.72 -23.37
C PHE A 40 43.82 -2.50 -22.81
N GLU A 41 43.42 -2.24 -21.56
CA GLU A 41 42.27 -2.88 -20.91
C GLU A 41 41.13 -1.88 -20.83
N ILE A 42 40.43 -1.69 -21.94
CA ILE A 42 39.29 -0.77 -21.99
C ILE A 42 38.14 -1.42 -21.20
N PRO A 43 37.57 -0.75 -20.19
CA PRO A 43 36.48 -1.32 -19.40
C PRO A 43 35.24 -1.59 -20.25
N CYS A 44 34.44 -2.58 -19.85
CA CYS A 44 33.24 -3.02 -20.58
C CYS A 44 33.49 -3.47 -22.03
N ARG A 45 34.69 -4.00 -22.27
CA ARG A 45 35.07 -4.69 -23.50
C ARG A 45 35.51 -6.10 -23.24
N LEU A 46 35.38 -6.95 -24.26
CA LEU A 46 35.81 -8.34 -24.18
C LEU A 46 37.33 -8.41 -24.00
N THR A 47 37.78 -9.42 -23.26
CA THR A 47 39.21 -9.75 -23.13
C THR A 47 39.76 -10.31 -24.44
N GLU A 48 41.09 -10.34 -24.57
CA GLU A 48 41.74 -11.00 -25.70
C GLU A 48 41.29 -12.47 -25.80
N ASP A 49 41.02 -12.94 -27.03
CA ASP A 49 40.50 -14.28 -27.36
C ASP A 49 39.07 -14.62 -26.88
N ALA A 50 38.39 -13.72 -26.16
CA ALA A 50 36.99 -13.92 -25.79
C ALA A 50 36.05 -13.72 -27.00
N VAL A 51 35.23 -14.73 -27.31
CA VAL A 51 34.19 -14.62 -28.36
C VAL A 51 32.92 -13.98 -27.81
N CYS A 52 32.65 -14.18 -26.52
CA CYS A 52 31.50 -13.64 -25.82
C CYS A 52 31.79 -13.52 -24.31
N SER A 53 30.88 -12.85 -23.60
CA SER A 53 30.84 -12.80 -22.14
C SER A 53 29.47 -13.30 -21.63
N PRO A 54 29.40 -14.03 -20.50
CA PRO A 54 28.16 -14.36 -19.79
C PRO A 54 27.25 -13.15 -19.47
N SER A 55 27.82 -11.94 -19.29
CA SER A 55 27.03 -10.72 -19.08
C SER A 55 26.17 -10.35 -20.29
N GLN A 56 26.60 -10.74 -21.50
CA GLN A 56 25.82 -10.53 -22.71
C GLN A 56 24.59 -11.44 -22.74
N GLY A 57 24.68 -12.67 -22.21
CA GLY A 57 23.53 -13.56 -22.16
C GLY A 57 23.87 -15.01 -21.82
N PRO A 58 22.83 -15.83 -21.56
CA PRO A 58 22.96 -17.18 -21.03
C PRO A 58 23.56 -18.20 -22.03
N CYS A 59 23.72 -17.84 -23.30
CA CYS A 59 24.33 -18.70 -24.30
C CYS A 59 25.85 -18.56 -24.41
N CYS A 60 26.49 -17.74 -23.57
CA CYS A 60 27.93 -17.73 -23.42
C CYS A 60 28.38 -18.67 -22.27
N THR A 61 29.43 -19.43 -22.49
CA THR A 61 30.10 -20.20 -21.42
C THR A 61 30.98 -19.30 -20.56
N THR A 62 31.33 -19.77 -19.36
CA THR A 62 32.39 -19.15 -18.54
C THR A 62 33.79 -19.26 -19.17
N GLY A 63 33.95 -20.06 -20.22
CA GLY A 63 35.16 -20.14 -21.05
C GLY A 63 35.07 -19.28 -22.30
N CYS A 64 34.30 -18.18 -22.26
CA CYS A 64 34.23 -17.14 -23.28
C CYS A 64 33.87 -17.62 -24.70
N SER A 65 33.13 -18.71 -24.78
CA SER A 65 32.72 -19.36 -26.04
C SER A 65 31.21 -19.59 -26.11
N LEU A 66 30.67 -19.55 -27.33
CA LEU A 66 29.25 -19.72 -27.59
C LEU A 66 28.79 -21.17 -27.40
N ARG A 67 27.63 -21.34 -26.76
CA ARG A 67 26.94 -22.63 -26.66
C ARG A 67 26.00 -22.84 -27.84
N SER A 68 25.82 -24.09 -28.24
CA SER A 68 24.79 -24.52 -29.19
C SER A 68 24.06 -25.74 -28.65
N GLY A 69 22.75 -25.84 -28.90
CA GLY A 69 21.89 -26.94 -28.45
C GLY A 69 21.63 -27.00 -26.94
N THR A 70 22.18 -26.06 -26.16
CA THR A 70 21.96 -25.99 -24.70
C THR A 70 20.72 -25.16 -24.40
N LYS A 71 19.88 -25.61 -23.47
CA LYS A 71 18.69 -24.86 -23.04
C LYS A 71 19.10 -23.57 -22.33
N CYS A 72 18.55 -22.44 -22.76
CA CYS A 72 18.83 -21.11 -22.20
C CYS A 72 17.59 -20.41 -21.62
N ARG A 73 16.39 -20.90 -21.94
CA ARG A 73 15.13 -20.43 -21.34
C ARG A 73 14.20 -21.61 -21.15
N ASP A 74 13.60 -21.71 -19.97
CA ASP A 74 12.63 -22.75 -19.66
C ASP A 74 11.26 -22.47 -20.31
N ASP A 75 10.47 -23.54 -20.43
CA ASP A 75 9.06 -23.43 -20.79
C ASP A 75 8.30 -22.72 -19.67
N ASN A 76 7.49 -21.73 -20.01
CA ASN A 76 6.73 -20.93 -19.05
C ASN A 76 5.21 -21.22 -19.06
N GLY A 77 4.78 -22.27 -19.76
CA GLY A 77 3.37 -22.62 -19.96
C GLY A 77 2.73 -22.00 -21.21
N CYS A 78 3.25 -20.87 -21.72
CA CYS A 78 2.76 -20.22 -22.95
C CYS A 78 3.81 -20.05 -24.06
N ARG A 79 5.07 -20.33 -23.75
CA ARG A 79 6.20 -20.32 -24.67
C ARG A 79 7.02 -21.59 -24.43
N ASP A 80 7.43 -22.23 -25.51
CA ASP A 80 8.30 -23.40 -25.42
C ASP A 80 9.69 -23.03 -24.88
N ALA A 81 10.40 -24.03 -24.37
CA ALA A 81 11.80 -23.86 -24.01
C ALA A 81 12.63 -23.41 -25.23
N SER A 82 13.61 -22.54 -24.99
CA SER A 82 14.52 -22.05 -26.03
C SER A 82 15.93 -22.58 -25.81
N PHE A 83 16.63 -22.80 -26.91
CA PHE A 83 17.96 -23.40 -26.96
C PHE A 83 18.91 -22.49 -27.74
N CYS A 84 20.16 -22.39 -27.27
CA CYS A 84 21.19 -21.62 -27.95
C CYS A 84 21.42 -22.15 -29.36
N ASP A 85 21.43 -21.26 -30.36
CA ASP A 85 21.65 -21.62 -31.76
C ASP A 85 23.13 -21.53 -32.18
N GLY A 86 24.00 -21.08 -31.28
CA GLY A 86 25.44 -20.90 -31.51
C GLY A 86 25.78 -19.65 -32.32
N ARG A 87 24.81 -18.77 -32.64
CA ARG A 87 25.07 -17.53 -33.40
C ARG A 87 25.43 -16.35 -32.54
N GLY A 88 25.10 -16.37 -31.25
CA GLY A 88 25.40 -15.30 -30.31
C GLY A 88 25.15 -15.67 -28.85
N PRO A 89 25.52 -14.78 -27.91
CA PRO A 89 25.38 -15.01 -26.47
C PRO A 89 23.92 -14.86 -25.99
N GLN A 90 23.08 -14.21 -26.80
CA GLN A 90 21.67 -14.02 -26.51
C GLN A 90 20.87 -15.32 -26.69
N CYS A 91 19.93 -15.57 -25.79
CA CYS A 91 19.00 -16.68 -25.94
C CYS A 91 17.94 -16.34 -27.00
N PRO A 92 17.80 -17.14 -28.08
CA PRO A 92 16.83 -16.85 -29.12
C PRO A 92 15.39 -16.78 -28.57
N PRO A 93 14.49 -16.05 -29.24
CA PRO A 93 13.11 -15.92 -28.79
C PRO A 93 12.45 -17.30 -28.74
N SER A 94 11.71 -17.56 -27.66
CA SER A 94 10.94 -18.79 -27.53
C SER A 94 9.78 -18.81 -28.51
N VAL A 95 9.42 -20.00 -28.99
CA VAL A 95 8.22 -20.18 -29.82
C VAL A 95 6.97 -20.04 -28.94
N ASN A 96 6.02 -19.22 -29.36
CA ASN A 96 4.74 -19.09 -28.66
C ASN A 96 3.92 -20.36 -28.86
N LYS A 97 3.36 -20.89 -27.77
CA LYS A 97 2.34 -21.95 -27.84
C LYS A 97 1.06 -21.40 -28.47
N PRO A 98 0.16 -22.28 -28.98
CA PRO A 98 -1.09 -21.86 -29.59
C PRO A 98 -1.92 -20.97 -28.65
N ASN A 99 -2.55 -19.94 -29.21
CA ASN A 99 -3.50 -19.13 -28.46
C ASN A 99 -4.61 -20.02 -27.89
N LYS A 100 -5.16 -19.65 -26.72
CA LYS A 100 -6.19 -20.40 -25.98
C LYS A 100 -5.68 -21.67 -25.27
N THR A 101 -4.38 -21.97 -25.30
CA THR A 101 -3.78 -23.00 -24.44
C THR A 101 -3.94 -22.59 -22.98
N ILE A 102 -4.50 -23.44 -22.12
CA ILE A 102 -4.70 -23.15 -20.69
C ILE A 102 -3.33 -23.01 -20.00
N CYS A 103 -3.18 -21.98 -19.17
CA CYS A 103 -1.99 -21.69 -18.39
C CYS A 103 -2.38 -21.23 -16.98
N ASN A 104 -1.59 -21.62 -15.98
CA ASN A 104 -1.87 -21.36 -14.55
C ASN A 104 -3.29 -21.74 -14.11
N ASP A 105 -3.88 -22.76 -14.73
CA ASP A 105 -5.23 -23.32 -14.49
C ASP A 105 -6.43 -22.36 -14.65
N GLU A 106 -6.21 -21.05 -14.71
CA GLU A 106 -7.24 -20.00 -14.67
C GLU A 106 -7.21 -19.06 -15.88
N PHE A 107 -6.16 -19.15 -16.70
CA PHE A 107 -5.96 -18.28 -17.86
C PHE A 107 -5.65 -19.08 -19.12
N VAL A 108 -5.54 -18.36 -20.22
CA VAL A 108 -5.03 -18.91 -21.48
C VAL A 108 -3.94 -18.07 -22.07
N CYS A 109 -3.12 -18.72 -22.88
CA CYS A 109 -2.07 -18.10 -23.64
C CYS A 109 -2.64 -17.20 -24.74
N PHE A 110 -2.11 -15.99 -24.83
CA PHE A 110 -2.35 -15.06 -25.91
C PHE A 110 -1.01 -14.44 -26.32
N MET A 111 -0.56 -14.70 -27.54
CA MET A 111 0.72 -14.23 -28.08
C MET A 111 1.94 -14.56 -27.18
N GLY A 112 1.91 -15.74 -26.54
CA GLY A 112 2.97 -16.21 -25.65
C GLY A 112 2.91 -15.68 -24.22
N GLU A 113 1.88 -14.91 -23.86
CA GLU A 113 1.64 -14.41 -22.51
C GLU A 113 0.42 -15.08 -21.87
N CYS A 114 0.49 -15.37 -20.57
CA CYS A 114 -0.59 -16.00 -19.81
C CYS A 114 -1.58 -14.96 -19.27
N THR A 115 -2.36 -14.35 -20.15
CA THR A 115 -3.23 -13.19 -19.82
C THR A 115 -4.67 -13.31 -20.30
N GLY A 116 -4.98 -14.23 -21.20
CA GLY A 116 -6.35 -14.39 -21.71
C GLY A 116 -7.27 -15.04 -20.67
N SER A 117 -8.55 -14.71 -20.70
CA SER A 117 -9.55 -15.38 -19.86
C SER A 117 -9.73 -16.85 -20.27
N ILE A 118 -9.87 -17.73 -19.29
CA ILE A 118 -10.19 -19.15 -19.51
C ILE A 118 -11.48 -19.40 -20.32
N CYS A 119 -12.44 -18.46 -20.33
CA CYS A 119 -13.62 -18.53 -21.19
C CYS A 119 -13.24 -18.77 -22.67
N LEU A 120 -12.10 -18.22 -23.12
CA LEU A 120 -11.64 -18.34 -24.49
C LEU A 120 -11.24 -19.78 -24.88
N ALA A 121 -10.76 -20.59 -23.93
CA ALA A 121 -10.46 -22.01 -24.15
C ALA A 121 -11.71 -22.79 -24.56
N TYR A 122 -12.86 -22.39 -24.01
CA TYR A 122 -14.17 -22.98 -24.27
C TYR A 122 -14.91 -22.29 -25.42
N GLY A 123 -14.26 -21.38 -26.16
CA GLY A 123 -14.90 -20.66 -27.27
C GLY A 123 -15.92 -19.59 -26.84
N LEU A 124 -15.83 -19.13 -25.59
CA LEU A 124 -16.69 -18.10 -25.01
C LEU A 124 -15.93 -16.78 -24.84
N GLU A 125 -16.66 -15.71 -24.57
CA GLU A 125 -16.09 -14.40 -24.24
C GLU A 125 -16.17 -14.14 -22.73
N SER A 126 -15.15 -13.48 -22.18
CA SER A 126 -15.16 -13.03 -20.78
C SER A 126 -16.13 -11.87 -20.58
N CYS A 127 -16.84 -11.85 -19.46
CA CYS A 127 -17.75 -10.78 -19.08
C CYS A 127 -17.76 -10.57 -17.56
N GLN A 128 -18.36 -9.47 -17.09
CA GLN A 128 -18.47 -9.17 -15.65
C GLN A 128 -19.84 -9.58 -15.12
N CYS A 129 -19.86 -10.35 -14.02
CA CYS A 129 -21.10 -10.62 -13.32
C CYS A 129 -21.63 -9.40 -12.58
N LYS A 130 -22.96 -9.29 -12.52
CA LYS A 130 -23.68 -8.26 -11.78
C LYS A 130 -24.38 -8.88 -10.59
N ALA A 131 -23.91 -8.58 -9.38
CA ALA A 131 -24.59 -9.00 -8.15
C ALA A 131 -25.96 -8.31 -8.01
N ARG A 132 -27.00 -9.08 -7.72
CA ARG A 132 -28.32 -8.58 -7.31
C ARG A 132 -28.42 -8.50 -5.79
N ALA A 133 -29.47 -7.86 -5.28
CA ALA A 133 -29.67 -7.67 -3.83
C ALA A 133 -29.75 -8.99 -3.02
N ASN A 134 -30.13 -10.10 -3.67
CA ASN A 134 -30.25 -11.41 -3.02
C ASN A 134 -29.03 -12.31 -3.25
N ASP A 135 -28.06 -11.87 -4.08
CA ASP A 135 -26.88 -12.66 -4.42
C ASP A 135 -25.79 -12.48 -3.36
N PRO A 136 -24.87 -13.46 -3.21
CA PRO A 136 -23.72 -13.28 -2.34
C PRO A 136 -22.87 -12.09 -2.80
N LEU A 137 -22.20 -11.43 -1.86
CA LEU A 137 -21.32 -10.29 -2.16
C LEU A 137 -20.13 -10.66 -3.08
N THR A 138 -19.85 -11.95 -3.21
CA THR A 138 -18.81 -12.49 -4.10
C THR A 138 -19.26 -12.61 -5.55
N LYS A 139 -20.57 -12.51 -5.84
CA LYS A 139 -21.14 -12.75 -7.18
C LYS A 139 -20.47 -11.92 -8.28
N SER A 140 -20.19 -10.64 -7.99
CA SER A 140 -19.52 -9.74 -8.95
C SER A 140 -18.07 -10.10 -9.26
N CYS A 141 -17.46 -11.00 -8.48
CA CYS A 141 -16.08 -11.46 -8.61
C CYS A 141 -15.98 -12.95 -8.94
N GLU A 142 -17.10 -13.61 -9.27
CA GLU A 142 -17.06 -14.93 -9.89
C GLU A 142 -16.48 -14.83 -11.32
N LEU A 143 -15.92 -15.93 -11.86
CA LEU A 143 -15.59 -15.97 -13.28
C LEU A 143 -16.89 -16.03 -14.07
N CYS A 144 -17.07 -15.13 -15.03
CA CYS A 144 -18.28 -15.11 -15.85
C CYS A 144 -17.95 -15.10 -17.33
N CYS A 145 -18.65 -15.94 -18.07
CA CYS A 145 -18.50 -16.14 -19.50
C CYS A 145 -19.82 -15.86 -20.20
N LYS A 146 -19.75 -15.48 -21.47
CA LYS A 146 -20.91 -15.34 -22.36
C LYS A 146 -20.60 -15.95 -23.71
N LEU A 147 -21.65 -16.30 -24.45
CA LEU A 147 -21.49 -16.66 -25.85
C LEU A 147 -20.92 -15.47 -26.64
N PRO A 148 -20.14 -15.72 -27.71
CA PRO A 148 -19.67 -14.66 -28.58
C PRO A 148 -20.83 -13.86 -29.19
N GLY A 149 -20.68 -12.54 -29.24
CA GLY A 149 -21.68 -11.64 -29.81
C GLY A 149 -22.27 -10.63 -28.83
N GLU A 150 -23.00 -9.68 -29.40
CA GLU A 150 -23.67 -8.60 -28.68
C GLU A 150 -25.00 -9.11 -28.09
N ASN A 151 -25.39 -8.60 -26.91
CA ASN A 151 -26.60 -8.99 -26.17
C ASN A 151 -26.65 -10.44 -25.64
N GLN A 152 -25.52 -11.14 -25.57
CA GLN A 152 -25.46 -12.46 -24.93
C GLN A 152 -25.45 -12.32 -23.39
N PRO A 153 -26.18 -13.18 -22.66
CA PRO A 153 -26.22 -13.13 -21.20
C PRO A 153 -24.84 -13.49 -20.64
N CYS A 154 -24.39 -12.69 -19.68
CA CYS A 154 -23.21 -13.01 -18.88
C CYS A 154 -23.63 -13.94 -17.75
N ILE A 155 -23.06 -15.15 -17.73
CA ILE A 155 -23.42 -16.22 -16.79
C ILE A 155 -22.17 -16.59 -16.00
N SER A 156 -22.34 -16.82 -14.70
CA SER A 156 -21.27 -17.27 -13.82
C SER A 156 -20.84 -18.70 -14.14
N SER A 157 -19.55 -19.00 -14.00
CA SER A 157 -18.99 -20.35 -14.13
C SER A 157 -19.73 -21.35 -13.22
N PHE A 158 -20.04 -20.96 -11.98
CA PHE A 158 -20.80 -21.75 -11.01
C PHE A 158 -22.24 -22.09 -11.43
N GLU A 159 -22.81 -21.32 -12.36
CA GLU A 159 -24.15 -21.53 -12.90
C GLU A 159 -24.13 -22.17 -14.30
N TRP A 160 -22.94 -22.33 -14.87
CA TRP A 160 -22.74 -22.81 -16.23
C TRP A 160 -22.94 -24.32 -16.32
N ASN A 161 -24.19 -24.77 -16.27
CA ASN A 161 -24.57 -26.18 -16.26
C ASN A 161 -24.86 -26.76 -17.68
N SER A 162 -24.19 -26.28 -18.72
CA SER A 162 -24.53 -26.65 -20.10
C SER A 162 -23.39 -27.37 -20.82
N LEU A 163 -23.60 -28.65 -21.12
CA LEU A 163 -22.81 -29.38 -22.12
C LEU A 163 -22.91 -28.65 -23.47
N PRO A 164 -21.82 -28.53 -24.25
CA PRO A 164 -20.51 -29.20 -24.14
C PRO A 164 -19.43 -28.40 -23.39
N TYR A 165 -19.79 -27.31 -22.71
CA TYR A 165 -18.83 -26.38 -22.12
C TYR A 165 -18.61 -26.71 -20.63
N GLU A 166 -17.55 -27.45 -20.32
CA GLU A 166 -17.16 -27.80 -18.94
C GLU A 166 -16.25 -26.73 -18.33
N ILE A 167 -16.78 -25.51 -18.16
CA ILE A 167 -16.01 -24.41 -17.55
C ILE A 167 -15.84 -24.71 -16.05
N PRO A 168 -14.62 -24.64 -15.49
CA PRO A 168 -14.42 -24.88 -14.07
C PRO A 168 -15.05 -23.77 -13.23
N ASP A 169 -15.70 -24.19 -12.14
CA ASP A 169 -16.20 -23.33 -11.07
C ASP A 169 -15.03 -22.57 -10.43
N MET A 170 -14.94 -21.27 -10.72
CA MET A 170 -13.83 -20.45 -10.22
C MET A 170 -14.21 -19.00 -10.00
N MET A 171 -13.41 -18.35 -9.15
CA MET A 171 -13.47 -16.92 -8.91
C MET A 171 -12.51 -16.17 -9.82
N SER A 172 -12.79 -14.90 -10.05
CA SER A 172 -11.88 -13.99 -10.76
C SER A 172 -10.62 -13.71 -9.92
N LYS A 173 -9.51 -13.32 -10.57
CA LYS A 173 -8.29 -12.95 -9.84
C LYS A 173 -8.46 -11.63 -9.08
N PRO A 174 -7.76 -11.47 -7.94
CA PRO A 174 -7.62 -10.16 -7.31
C PRO A 174 -7.07 -9.12 -8.30
N GLY A 175 -7.67 -7.94 -8.32
CA GLY A 175 -7.39 -6.89 -9.30
C GLY A 175 -8.21 -6.97 -10.59
N THR A 176 -9.06 -7.98 -10.78
CA THR A 176 -10.00 -8.04 -11.92
C THR A 176 -11.05 -6.93 -11.77
N PRO A 177 -11.37 -6.17 -12.84
CA PRO A 177 -12.41 -5.15 -12.78
C PRO A 177 -13.79 -5.78 -12.57
N CYS A 178 -14.59 -5.14 -11.73
CA CYS A 178 -15.93 -5.58 -11.37
C CYS A 178 -16.92 -4.40 -11.32
N ASN A 179 -18.22 -4.72 -11.30
CA ASN A 179 -19.31 -3.74 -11.29
C ASN A 179 -19.20 -2.72 -12.44
N ASP A 180 -19.11 -3.20 -13.69
CA ASP A 180 -18.95 -2.37 -14.90
C ASP A 180 -17.73 -1.44 -14.82
N TYR A 181 -16.57 -1.97 -14.40
CA TYR A 181 -15.31 -1.22 -14.21
C TYR A 181 -15.33 -0.14 -13.12
N ASN A 182 -16.35 -0.11 -12.26
CA ASN A 182 -16.38 0.83 -11.12
C ASN A 182 -15.58 0.34 -9.92
N GLY A 183 -15.05 -0.89 -9.95
CA GLY A 183 -14.26 -1.45 -8.86
C GLY A 183 -13.32 -2.54 -9.29
N TYR A 184 -12.60 -3.10 -8.31
CA TYR A 184 -11.72 -4.24 -8.47
C TYR A 184 -11.99 -5.30 -7.41
N CYS A 185 -11.88 -6.57 -7.80
CA CYS A 185 -11.98 -7.70 -6.89
C CYS A 185 -10.78 -7.75 -5.95
N ASP A 186 -11.02 -7.91 -4.65
CA ASP A 186 -9.97 -8.07 -3.66
C ASP A 186 -9.61 -9.54 -3.42
N ILE A 187 -8.65 -9.79 -2.52
CA ILE A 187 -8.24 -11.14 -2.11
C ILE A 187 -9.37 -11.95 -1.44
N PHE A 188 -10.43 -11.29 -0.97
CA PHE A 188 -11.60 -11.90 -0.37
C PHE A 188 -12.74 -12.09 -1.37
N GLN A 189 -12.47 -11.91 -2.67
CA GLN A 189 -13.43 -12.03 -3.76
C GLN A 189 -14.61 -11.08 -3.62
N ARG A 190 -14.38 -9.88 -3.08
CA ARG A 190 -15.38 -8.82 -2.98
C ARG A 190 -15.04 -7.70 -3.93
N CYS A 191 -16.06 -7.18 -4.61
CA CYS A 191 -15.90 -6.04 -5.49
C CYS A 191 -15.73 -4.75 -4.65
N ARG A 192 -14.54 -4.15 -4.69
CA ARG A 192 -14.27 -2.86 -4.06
C ARG A 192 -14.37 -1.76 -5.10
N GLU A 193 -15.40 -0.94 -4.96
CA GLU A 193 -15.59 0.22 -5.83
C GLU A 193 -14.47 1.24 -5.58
N VAL A 194 -13.94 1.77 -6.68
CA VAL A 194 -13.00 2.88 -6.66
C VAL A 194 -13.82 4.16 -6.80
N ASP A 195 -13.75 5.03 -5.79
CA ASP A 195 -14.25 6.39 -5.93
C ASP A 195 -13.12 7.26 -6.50
N PRO A 196 -13.14 7.59 -7.81
CA PRO A 196 -12.12 8.47 -8.39
C PRO A 196 -12.24 9.89 -7.84
N THR A 197 -13.38 10.21 -7.23
CA THR A 197 -13.64 11.48 -6.59
C THR A 197 -13.22 11.40 -5.14
N GLY A 198 -11.92 11.62 -4.90
CA GLY A 198 -11.37 11.64 -3.53
C GLY A 198 -12.15 12.54 -2.56
N PRO A 199 -11.81 12.57 -1.27
CA PRO A 199 -12.64 13.16 -0.20
C PRO A 199 -12.99 14.64 -0.40
N LEU A 200 -12.21 15.37 -1.22
CA LEU A 200 -12.44 16.77 -1.56
C LEU A 200 -13.68 16.98 -2.45
N ALA A 201 -14.01 16.00 -3.30
CA ALA A 201 -15.13 16.10 -4.24
C ALA A 201 -16.48 15.90 -3.54
N THR A 202 -16.53 15.06 -2.51
CA THR A 202 -17.70 14.92 -1.62
C THR A 202 -17.98 16.24 -0.89
N LEU A 203 -16.93 16.90 -0.38
CA LEU A 203 -17.01 18.23 0.23
C LEU A 203 -17.51 19.30 -0.76
N ARG A 204 -16.99 19.30 -2.00
CA ARG A 204 -17.46 20.20 -3.05
C ARG A 204 -18.95 19.98 -3.36
N ARG A 205 -19.41 18.73 -3.42
CA ARG A 205 -20.82 18.41 -3.67
C ARG A 205 -21.74 18.82 -2.52
N LEU A 206 -21.25 18.79 -1.27
CA LEU A 206 -22.01 19.19 -0.09
C LEU A 206 -22.02 20.70 0.15
N LEU A 207 -20.90 21.39 -0.08
CA LEU A 207 -20.75 22.84 0.19
C LEU A 207 -21.05 23.72 -1.02
N LEU A 208 -20.83 23.21 -2.24
CA LEU A 208 -20.86 23.97 -3.51
C LEU A 208 -21.62 23.18 -4.58
N SER A 209 -22.78 22.61 -4.24
CA SER A 209 -23.68 22.08 -5.28
C SER A 209 -24.24 23.25 -6.09
N ASP A 210 -24.32 23.12 -7.42
CA ASP A 210 -24.89 24.16 -8.30
C ASP A 210 -26.33 24.52 -7.86
N ALA A 211 -27.07 23.54 -7.35
CA ALA A 211 -28.39 23.73 -6.76
C ALA A 211 -28.39 24.61 -5.49
N SER A 212 -27.38 24.48 -4.62
CA SER A 212 -27.21 25.36 -3.46
C SER A 212 -26.74 26.76 -3.85
N LEU A 213 -25.91 26.87 -4.88
CA LEU A 213 -25.36 28.15 -5.35
C LEU A 213 -26.42 28.99 -6.08
N GLU A 214 -27.32 28.36 -6.85
CA GLU A 214 -28.49 29.04 -7.42
C GLU A 214 -29.45 29.56 -6.36
N ARG A 215 -29.70 28.80 -5.28
CA ARG A 215 -30.53 29.28 -4.16
C ARG A 215 -29.88 30.47 -3.47
N PHE A 216 -28.58 30.41 -3.24
CA PHE A 216 -27.83 31.51 -2.61
C PHE A 216 -27.83 32.78 -3.48
N HIS A 217 -27.64 32.63 -4.80
CA HIS A 217 -27.72 33.76 -5.73
C HIS A 217 -29.12 34.40 -5.73
N ARG A 218 -30.20 33.61 -5.82
CA ARG A 218 -31.57 34.14 -5.75
C ARG A 218 -31.82 34.88 -4.43
N TRP A 219 -31.37 34.32 -3.31
CA TRP A 219 -31.49 34.97 -2.00
C TRP A 219 -30.71 36.31 -1.93
N MET A 220 -29.48 36.36 -2.44
CA MET A 220 -28.70 37.60 -2.49
C MET A 220 -29.36 38.69 -3.36
N THR A 221 -30.02 38.29 -4.45
CA THR A 221 -30.64 39.25 -5.39
C THR A 221 -31.95 39.81 -4.83
N ASP A 222 -32.77 38.96 -4.19
CA ASP A 222 -34.05 39.35 -3.58
C ASP A 222 -33.86 40.25 -2.33
N ARG A 223 -32.80 39.99 -1.55
CA ARG A 223 -32.50 40.69 -0.30
C ARG A 223 -31.24 41.55 -0.36
N TRP A 224 -30.91 42.10 -1.53
CA TRP A 224 -29.67 42.84 -1.77
C TRP A 224 -29.45 44.01 -0.78
N TYR A 225 -30.52 44.69 -0.36
CA TYR A 225 -30.47 45.77 0.62
C TYR A 225 -30.03 45.31 2.02
N THR A 226 -30.36 44.07 2.41
CA THR A 226 -29.91 43.49 3.70
C THR A 226 -28.43 43.18 3.69
N VAL A 227 -27.91 42.71 2.55
CA VAL A 227 -26.49 42.46 2.33
C VAL A 227 -25.73 43.78 2.37
N ALA A 228 -26.21 44.80 1.67
CA ALA A 228 -25.61 46.14 1.70
C ALA A 228 -25.56 46.73 3.12
N PHE A 229 -26.63 46.61 3.91
CA PHE A 229 -26.64 47.08 5.30
C PHE A 229 -25.67 46.29 6.19
N SER A 230 -25.58 44.96 6.03
CA SER A 230 -24.62 44.13 6.77
C SER A 230 -23.16 44.51 6.47
N VAL A 231 -22.84 44.83 5.21
CA VAL A 231 -21.50 45.30 4.80
C VAL A 231 -21.22 46.67 5.39
N ILE A 232 -22.17 47.60 5.38
CA ILE A 232 -22.01 48.92 6.00
C ILE A 232 -21.84 48.78 7.52
N ILE A 233 -22.56 47.90 8.20
CA ILE A 233 -22.36 47.62 9.63
C ILE A 233 -20.95 47.07 9.89
N ILE A 234 -20.47 46.14 9.05
CA ILE A 234 -19.12 45.58 9.22
C ILE A 234 -18.06 46.67 8.98
N MET A 235 -18.22 47.48 7.94
CA MET A 235 -17.29 48.57 7.63
C MET A 235 -17.30 49.67 8.68
N THR A 236 -18.48 50.09 9.15
CA THR A 236 -18.60 51.05 10.25
C THR A 236 -18.08 50.47 11.55
N GLY A 237 -18.32 49.19 11.84
CA GLY A 237 -17.76 48.48 12.99
C GLY A 237 -16.23 48.42 12.95
N LEU A 238 -15.63 48.15 11.79
CA LEU A 238 -14.17 48.18 11.59
C LEU A 238 -13.61 49.60 11.73
N VAL A 239 -14.31 50.62 11.22
CA VAL A 239 -13.91 52.03 11.38
C VAL A 239 -14.05 52.48 12.84
N ILE A 240 -15.11 52.08 13.55
CA ILE A 240 -15.31 52.38 14.97
C ILE A 240 -14.24 51.65 15.79
N MET A 241 -13.92 50.39 15.48
CA MET A 241 -12.84 49.65 16.13
C MET A 241 -11.48 50.33 15.95
N THR A 242 -11.16 50.77 14.73
CA THR A 242 -9.91 51.51 14.49
C THR A 242 -9.90 52.88 15.19
N ARG A 243 -11.04 53.58 15.27
CA ARG A 243 -11.20 54.85 16.00
C ARG A 243 -11.13 54.70 17.53
N LEU A 244 -11.67 53.61 18.08
CA LEU A 244 -11.61 53.31 19.51
C LEU A 244 -10.17 52.99 19.93
N LEU A 245 -9.43 52.27 19.07
CA LEU A 245 -8.01 52.00 19.27
C LEU A 245 -7.15 53.27 19.10
N SER A 246 -7.51 54.21 18.22
CA SER A 246 -6.77 55.48 18.04
C SER A 246 -7.06 56.50 19.15
N LYS A 247 -8.27 56.53 19.71
CA LYS A 247 -8.61 57.49 20.79
C LYS A 247 -7.91 57.16 22.11
N GLN A 248 -7.59 55.88 22.34
CA GLN A 248 -6.85 55.44 23.51
C GLN A 248 -5.37 55.89 23.50
N SER A 249 -4.75 56.16 22.33
CA SER A 249 -3.38 56.67 22.25
C SER A 249 -3.27 58.18 22.56
N ASP A 250 -4.26 58.99 22.18
CA ASP A 250 -4.20 60.46 22.35
C ASP A 250 -4.45 60.93 23.80
N THR A 251 -5.33 60.26 24.54
CA THR A 251 -5.54 60.55 25.98
C THR A 251 -4.34 60.15 26.83
N ASN A 252 -3.62 59.10 26.44
CA ASN A 252 -2.42 58.65 27.15
C ASN A 252 -1.24 59.63 26.95
N MET A 253 -1.14 60.30 25.78
CA MET A 253 -0.14 61.34 25.55
C MET A 253 -0.42 62.65 26.31
N LYS A 254 -1.69 63.07 26.42
CA LYS A 254 -2.05 64.33 27.09
C LYS A 254 -1.88 64.31 28.63
N ILE A 255 -1.94 63.13 29.25
CA ILE A 255 -1.68 62.92 30.69
C ILE A 255 -0.17 62.96 30.99
N ILE A 256 0.70 62.65 30.04
CA ILE A 256 2.16 62.63 30.23
C ILE A 256 2.76 64.05 30.23
N TYR A 257 2.27 64.97 29.37
CA TYR A 257 2.81 66.35 29.29
C TYR A 257 2.36 67.32 30.38
N LEU A 258 1.35 66.98 31.19
CA LEU A 258 0.89 67.84 32.31
C LEU A 258 1.44 67.41 33.68
N ASN A 259 2.19 66.31 33.75
CA ASN A 259 2.75 65.78 35.00
C ASN A 259 4.25 66.08 35.19
N GLU A 260 4.90 66.82 34.28
CA GLU A 260 6.34 67.12 34.36
C GLU A 260 6.67 68.42 35.12
N SER A 261 5.69 69.21 35.57
CA SER A 261 5.92 70.48 36.29
C SER A 261 5.60 70.49 37.77
N ASN A 262 5.16 69.38 38.37
CA ASN A 262 4.94 69.29 39.81
C ASN A 262 5.20 67.87 40.32
N ILE A 263 6.46 67.56 40.65
CA ILE A 263 6.88 66.74 41.81
C ILE A 263 8.39 67.00 41.99
N ASN A 264 8.72 67.98 42.83
CA ASN A 264 9.84 67.87 43.74
C ASN A 264 9.25 68.07 45.15
N ASN A 265 9.55 67.13 46.04
CA ASN A 265 9.26 67.09 47.48
C ASN A 265 7.85 66.63 47.89
N SER A 266 7.67 65.34 48.14
CA SER A 266 7.87 64.76 49.49
C SER A 266 7.23 63.38 49.62
N LYS A 267 7.92 62.51 50.35
CA LYS A 267 7.66 61.07 50.56
C LYS A 267 6.33 60.79 51.28
N SER A 268 5.59 59.75 50.87
CA SER A 268 5.38 58.54 51.68
C SER A 268 4.30 57.61 51.09
N LEU A 269 4.55 56.31 51.32
CA LEU A 269 3.64 55.16 51.30
C LEU A 269 3.16 54.58 49.96
N ASP A 270 3.50 53.29 49.87
CA ASP A 270 3.47 52.36 48.76
C ASP A 270 2.14 51.58 48.72
N ASP A 271 1.89 51.06 47.52
CA ASP A 271 1.10 49.88 47.18
C ASP A 271 -0.40 49.81 47.53
N SER A 272 -1.22 50.27 46.58
CA SER A 272 -2.44 49.55 46.13
C SER A 272 -3.06 50.19 44.90
N ARG A 273 -2.51 49.95 43.69
CA ARG A 273 -3.28 50.16 42.43
C ARG A 273 -2.70 49.52 41.16
N ARG A 274 -1.94 48.43 41.29
CA ARG A 274 -1.48 47.64 40.14
C ARG A 274 -2.29 46.33 40.01
N ASN A 275 -3.62 46.41 39.85
CA ASN A 275 -4.42 45.17 39.73
C ASN A 275 -5.62 45.15 38.77
N ASN A 276 -5.93 46.22 38.01
CA ASN A 276 -7.14 46.21 37.15
C ASN A 276 -6.91 46.21 35.63
N ASN A 277 -5.69 46.40 35.13
CA ASN A 277 -5.44 46.41 33.68
C ASN A 277 -4.77 45.14 33.12
N TYR A 278 -4.33 44.20 33.97
CA TYR A 278 -3.80 42.89 33.52
C TYR A 278 -4.90 41.80 33.40
N PHE A 279 -6.11 42.06 33.91
CA PHE A 279 -7.16 41.05 34.01
C PHE A 279 -8.01 40.91 32.72
N ASN A 280 -8.04 41.94 31.86
CA ASN A 280 -8.92 41.96 30.68
C ASN A 280 -8.27 41.36 29.41
N GLU A 281 -6.95 41.49 29.22
CA GLU A 281 -6.26 40.84 28.09
C GLU A 281 -6.21 39.30 28.22
N VAL A 282 -6.07 38.77 29.43
CA VAL A 282 -5.98 37.32 29.67
C VAL A 282 -7.32 36.59 29.41
N LYS A 283 -8.46 37.28 29.55
CA LYS A 283 -9.80 36.67 29.34
C LYS A 283 -10.12 36.42 27.86
N ILE A 284 -9.73 37.33 26.97
CA ILE A 284 -10.01 37.19 25.52
C ILE A 284 -9.17 36.06 24.93
N PHE A 285 -7.89 35.96 25.32
CA PHE A 285 -6.98 34.90 24.86
C PHE A 285 -7.39 33.50 25.36
N LYS A 286 -7.94 33.40 26.58
CA LYS A 286 -8.51 32.16 27.12
C LYS A 286 -9.82 31.75 26.44
N CYS A 287 -10.66 32.70 26.02
CA CYS A 287 -11.91 32.40 25.33
C CYS A 287 -11.66 31.82 23.92
N PHE A 288 -10.67 32.35 23.21
CA PHE A 288 -10.29 31.90 21.86
C PHE A 288 -9.70 30.47 21.88
N THR A 289 -8.90 30.15 22.90
CA THR A 289 -8.33 28.80 23.08
C THR A 289 -9.39 27.77 23.49
N ILE A 290 -10.38 28.15 24.31
CA ILE A 290 -11.51 27.27 24.67
C ILE A 290 -12.41 27.00 23.45
N PHE A 291 -12.67 28.01 22.62
CA PHE A 291 -13.49 27.85 21.42
C PHE A 291 -12.82 26.96 20.37
N LYS A 292 -11.52 27.15 20.11
CA LYS A 292 -10.72 26.29 19.22
C LYS A 292 -10.71 24.83 19.68
N LYS A 293 -10.63 24.59 21.00
CA LYS A 293 -10.65 23.24 21.59
C LYS A 293 -12.02 22.56 21.43
N ARG A 294 -13.12 23.30 21.61
CA ARG A 294 -14.50 22.79 21.40
C ARG A 294 -14.81 22.49 19.93
N LEU A 295 -14.24 23.25 19.00
CA LEU A 295 -14.42 23.05 17.56
C LEU A 295 -13.65 21.82 17.07
N LEU A 296 -12.45 21.58 17.60
CA LEU A 296 -11.65 20.38 17.32
C LEU A 296 -12.30 19.10 17.88
N GLU A 297 -12.89 19.17 19.08
CA GLU A 297 -13.61 18.05 19.70
C GLU A 297 -14.90 17.67 18.94
N LYS A 298 -15.66 18.67 18.46
CA LYS A 298 -16.85 18.40 17.62
C LYS A 298 -16.52 17.84 16.23
N MET A 299 -15.34 18.16 15.67
CA MET A 299 -14.90 17.56 14.41
C MET A 299 -14.43 16.11 14.58
N LYS A 300 -13.86 15.73 15.72
CA LYS A 300 -13.54 14.31 16.03
C LYS A 300 -14.78 13.43 16.15
N THR A 301 -15.92 13.99 16.58
CA THR A 301 -17.19 13.25 16.69
C THR A 301 -17.92 13.04 15.36
N LEU A 302 -17.50 13.69 14.28
CA LEU A 302 -18.12 13.57 12.94
C LEU A 302 -17.36 12.62 11.99
N VAL A 303 -16.18 12.11 12.39
CA VAL A 303 -15.30 11.28 11.54
C VAL A 303 -15.15 9.83 12.07
N SER A 304 -16.00 9.38 12.99
CA SER A 304 -15.92 7.99 13.51
C SER A 304 -17.29 7.31 13.56
N PRO A 305 -17.55 6.30 12.71
CA PRO A 305 -18.56 5.30 13.00
C PRO A 305 -18.00 4.27 13.98
N ARG A 306 -18.69 4.14 15.11
CA ARG A 306 -18.68 3.04 16.11
C ARG A 306 -17.84 1.81 15.71
N LYS A 307 -16.62 1.73 16.25
CA LYS A 307 -16.12 0.51 16.88
C LYS A 307 -16.84 0.40 18.23
N LYS A 308 -17.68 -0.61 18.39
CA LYS A 308 -18.10 -1.07 19.72
C LYS A 308 -17.28 -2.30 20.06
N ASP A 309 -16.72 -2.23 21.26
CA ASP A 309 -16.33 -3.31 22.15
C ASP A 309 -15.17 -4.21 21.70
N ILE A 310 -13.98 -3.95 22.24
CA ILE A 310 -13.18 -4.90 23.03
C ILE A 310 -12.22 -4.05 23.86
N SER A 311 -12.63 -3.80 25.10
CA SER A 311 -11.78 -3.32 26.18
C SER A 311 -11.25 -4.54 26.94
N SER A 312 -10.02 -4.97 26.64
CA SER A 312 -9.13 -5.66 27.59
C SER A 312 -7.92 -6.21 26.86
N LEU A 313 -6.88 -5.38 26.65
CA LEU A 313 -5.47 -5.82 26.73
C LEU A 313 -4.52 -4.62 26.68
N GLU A 314 -4.70 -3.65 27.57
CA GLU A 314 -3.63 -2.71 27.92
C GLU A 314 -2.95 -3.20 29.19
N SER A 315 -1.96 -4.08 29.02
CA SER A 315 -0.89 -4.23 29.99
C SER A 315 0.31 -4.92 29.33
N LEU A 316 1.23 -4.10 28.79
CA LEU A 316 2.69 -4.24 28.88
C LEU A 316 3.34 -3.50 27.70
N GLN A 317 3.51 -2.19 27.88
CA GLN A 317 4.43 -1.40 27.09
C GLN A 317 5.37 -0.67 28.06
N SER A 318 6.51 -1.29 28.35
CA SER A 318 7.77 -0.60 28.66
C SER A 318 8.89 -1.63 28.73
N ILE A 319 9.81 -1.56 27.76
CA ILE A 319 11.27 -1.58 27.97
C ILE A 319 11.87 -1.14 26.63
N SER A 320 12.67 -0.09 26.70
CA SER A 320 13.39 0.55 25.60
C SER A 320 14.74 -0.14 25.35
N SER A 321 15.19 -0.01 24.08
CA SER A 321 16.57 -0.01 23.57
C SER A 321 17.42 -1.27 23.75
N GLU A 322 17.55 -2.07 22.68
CA GLU A 322 18.82 -2.34 21.98
C GLU A 322 18.59 -3.25 20.76
N PHE A 323 19.29 -2.95 19.66
CA PHE A 323 19.58 -3.76 18.46
C PHE A 323 18.83 -5.10 18.28
N VAL A 324 17.97 -5.20 17.24
CA VAL A 324 17.63 -6.52 16.65
C VAL A 324 17.62 -6.44 15.13
N THR A 325 18.62 -7.11 14.56
CA THR A 325 18.81 -7.43 13.15
C THR A 325 17.63 -8.27 12.63
N TYR A 326 17.08 -7.89 11.47
CA TYR A 326 16.08 -8.68 10.74
C TYR A 326 16.72 -9.98 10.22
N ASN A 327 16.53 -11.09 10.93
CA ASN A 327 16.78 -12.42 10.37
C ASN A 327 15.44 -13.16 10.24
N LYS A 328 14.97 -13.18 8.99
CA LYS A 328 13.80 -13.88 8.49
C LYS A 328 14.02 -15.39 8.58
N PHE A 329 13.38 -16.06 9.53
CA PHE A 329 13.24 -17.52 9.52
C PHE A 329 11.77 -17.92 9.34
N LYS A 330 11.53 -18.75 8.32
CA LYS A 330 10.24 -19.33 7.93
C LYS A 330 9.54 -20.00 9.12
N ASN A 331 8.37 -19.51 9.52
CA ASN A 331 7.45 -20.27 10.36
C ASN A 331 6.72 -21.30 9.48
N ASN A 332 6.92 -22.59 9.78
CA ASN A 332 6.10 -23.67 9.27
C ASN A 332 4.93 -23.88 10.25
N TYR A 333 3.70 -23.63 9.81
CA TYR A 333 2.49 -24.04 10.53
C TYR A 333 2.23 -25.53 10.26
N TYR A 334 2.17 -26.35 11.31
CA TYR A 334 1.66 -27.72 11.21
C TYR A 334 0.16 -27.73 11.52
N ARG A 335 -0.66 -28.19 10.55
CA ARG A 335 -2.09 -28.48 10.72
C ARG A 335 -2.23 -29.99 10.80
N SER A 336 -2.62 -30.53 11.96
CA SER A 336 -2.99 -31.94 12.08
C SER A 336 -4.52 -32.04 12.07
N ASN A 337 -5.08 -32.61 11.00
CA ASN A 337 -6.49 -32.98 10.95
C ASN A 337 -6.63 -34.41 11.50
N SER A 338 -6.86 -34.54 12.80
CA SER A 338 -7.41 -35.75 13.39
C SER A 338 -8.93 -35.68 13.28
N GLY A 339 -9.54 -36.67 12.64
CA GLY A 339 -10.97 -36.71 12.36
C GLY A 339 -11.84 -36.82 13.62
N ASP A 340 -13.08 -36.38 13.42
CA ASP A 340 -14.26 -36.32 14.28
C ASP A 340 -14.31 -35.19 15.33
N ASP A 341 -15.32 -34.32 15.10
CA ASP A 341 -15.79 -33.13 15.81
C ASP A 341 -14.99 -31.80 15.63
N ASP A 342 -15.74 -30.77 15.16
CA ASP A 342 -15.33 -29.42 14.74
C ASP A 342 -14.58 -28.59 15.82
N ASN A 343 -13.33 -28.93 16.12
CA ASN A 343 -12.43 -28.04 16.88
C ASN A 343 -11.05 -28.01 16.22
N ASN A 344 -10.65 -26.84 15.68
CA ASN A 344 -9.29 -26.65 15.21
C ASN A 344 -8.36 -26.41 16.42
N PHE A 345 -7.27 -27.17 16.50
CA PHE A 345 -6.21 -26.95 17.48
C PHE A 345 -4.95 -26.40 16.80
N TYR A 346 -4.41 -25.31 17.33
CA TYR A 346 -3.21 -24.65 16.81
C TYR A 346 -2.10 -24.71 17.84
N LEU A 347 -0.95 -25.22 17.43
CA LEU A 347 0.23 -25.35 18.28
C LEU A 347 1.26 -24.29 17.85
N ILE A 348 1.58 -23.36 18.75
CA ILE A 348 2.53 -22.28 18.49
C ILE A 348 3.76 -22.49 19.36
N SER A 349 4.89 -22.81 18.73
CA SER A 349 6.17 -22.98 19.40
C SER A 349 7.15 -21.86 19.05
N LEU A 350 7.79 -21.29 20.07
CA LEU A 350 8.91 -20.37 19.94
C LEU A 350 10.20 -21.18 19.88
N ILE A 351 10.96 -21.01 18.80
CA ILE A 351 12.24 -21.70 18.58
C ILE A 351 13.35 -20.65 18.55
N ASN A 352 14.36 -20.84 19.41
CA ASN A 352 15.54 -20.00 19.43
C ASN A 352 16.80 -20.88 19.34
N ASN A 353 17.69 -20.60 18.37
CA ASN A 353 18.88 -21.40 18.08
C ASN A 353 18.63 -22.92 17.96
N GLY A 354 17.53 -23.31 17.30
CA GLY A 354 17.20 -24.72 17.08
C GLY A 354 16.66 -25.46 18.31
N LYS A 355 16.30 -24.76 19.38
CA LYS A 355 15.64 -25.33 20.57
C LYS A 355 14.27 -24.70 20.77
N VAL A 356 13.27 -25.52 21.12
CA VAL A 356 11.93 -25.05 21.48
C VAL A 356 11.99 -24.46 22.89
N THR A 357 11.69 -23.18 23.04
CA THR A 357 11.75 -22.48 24.35
C THR A 357 10.37 -22.27 24.96
N ASN A 358 9.30 -22.30 24.17
CA ASN A 358 7.94 -22.17 24.66
C ASN A 358 6.93 -22.74 23.66
N THR A 359 5.82 -23.31 24.12
CA THR A 359 4.78 -23.89 23.27
C THR A 359 3.39 -23.59 23.83
N GLN A 360 2.48 -23.08 23.00
CA GLN A 360 1.08 -22.83 23.36
C GLN A 360 0.13 -23.62 22.46
N LEU A 361 -0.93 -24.17 23.07
CA LEU A 361 -2.03 -24.83 22.37
C LEU A 361 -3.25 -23.91 22.39
N LEU A 362 -3.78 -23.57 21.22
CA LEU A 362 -5.02 -22.82 21.07
C LEU A 362 -6.12 -23.72 20.53
N SER A 363 -7.30 -23.62 21.14
CA SER A 363 -8.57 -24.18 20.65
C SER A 363 -9.57 -23.04 20.49
N ASP A 364 -10.49 -23.16 19.53
CA ASP A 364 -11.45 -22.10 19.15
C ASP A 364 -12.32 -21.57 20.30
N ASN A 365 -12.38 -22.23 21.48
CA ASN A 365 -13.19 -21.79 22.63
C ASN A 365 -12.51 -21.77 24.02
N ASN A 366 -11.22 -22.11 24.18
CA ASN A 366 -10.52 -21.96 25.48
C ASN A 366 -8.99 -21.85 25.30
N TYR A 367 -8.36 -20.94 26.06
CA TYR A 367 -6.91 -20.79 26.12
C TYR A 367 -6.33 -21.63 27.27
N TYR A 368 -5.57 -22.68 26.96
CA TYR A 368 -4.77 -23.41 27.96
C TYR A 368 -3.30 -23.04 27.80
N LEU A 369 -2.75 -22.32 28.77
CA LEU A 369 -1.32 -22.01 28.87
C LEU A 369 -0.60 -23.18 29.54
N ILE A 370 0.02 -24.04 28.75
CA ILE A 370 0.91 -25.10 29.26
C ILE A 370 2.35 -24.61 29.09
N ASN A 371 2.97 -24.12 30.16
CA ASN A 371 4.39 -23.75 30.15
C ASN A 371 5.23 -25.02 30.27
N TYR A 372 5.77 -25.53 29.17
CA TYR A 372 6.81 -26.56 29.22
C TYR A 372 8.18 -25.91 29.38
N ARG A 373 9.01 -26.45 30.29
CA ARG A 373 10.29 -25.84 30.69
C ARG A 373 11.50 -26.73 30.48
N ASP A 374 11.44 -27.70 29.57
CA ASP A 374 12.56 -28.60 29.29
C ASP A 374 13.00 -28.58 27.81
N ASN A 375 14.30 -28.35 27.63
CA ASN A 375 15.03 -28.17 26.38
C ASN A 375 14.94 -29.42 25.47
N LEU A 376 13.97 -29.46 24.56
CA LEU A 376 13.86 -30.49 23.51
C LEU A 376 14.55 -30.06 22.20
N ASP A 377 15.30 -30.98 21.62
CA ASP A 377 16.00 -30.82 20.33
C ASP A 377 15.04 -31.10 19.17
N VAL A 378 15.00 -30.20 18.17
CA VAL A 378 13.91 -30.11 17.17
C VAL A 378 13.82 -31.35 16.26
N ARG A 379 14.85 -32.19 16.18
CA ARG A 379 14.86 -33.37 15.29
C ARG A 379 13.97 -34.52 15.74
N ASN A 380 13.64 -34.62 17.03
CA ASN A 380 12.83 -35.73 17.58
C ASN A 380 11.44 -35.28 18.09
N ALA A 381 11.12 -33.99 18.01
CA ALA A 381 9.92 -33.43 18.62
C ALA A 381 8.59 -33.97 18.05
N THR A 382 8.57 -34.47 16.81
CA THR A 382 7.35 -35.00 16.18
C THR A 382 6.86 -36.30 16.83
N SER A 383 7.77 -37.21 17.20
CA SER A 383 7.40 -38.50 17.80
C SER A 383 7.05 -38.40 19.28
N ASP A 384 7.68 -37.46 20.01
CA ASP A 384 7.44 -37.30 21.45
C ASP A 384 6.14 -36.52 21.73
N LEU A 385 5.76 -35.59 20.85
CA LEU A 385 4.53 -34.80 20.98
C LEU A 385 3.26 -35.61 20.64
N GLU A 386 3.33 -36.52 19.67
CA GLU A 386 2.22 -37.44 19.35
C GLU A 386 1.94 -38.44 20.49
N ASN A 387 2.98 -38.91 21.18
CA ASN A 387 2.83 -39.83 22.31
C ASN A 387 2.22 -39.15 23.55
N LEU A 388 2.50 -37.87 23.76
CA LEU A 388 1.94 -37.08 24.87
C LEU A 388 0.46 -36.69 24.64
N LEU A 389 0.08 -36.37 23.40
CA LEU A 389 -1.32 -36.10 23.04
C LEU A 389 -2.24 -37.34 23.14
N ARG A 390 -1.68 -38.55 23.12
CA ARG A 390 -2.43 -39.79 23.37
C ARG A 390 -2.66 -40.12 24.85
N GLN A 391 -1.98 -39.44 25.78
CA GLN A 391 -2.08 -39.71 27.22
C GLN A 391 -2.93 -38.68 28.00
N SER A 392 -3.27 -37.53 27.40
CA SER A 392 -4.22 -36.54 27.93
C SER A 392 -5.60 -36.72 27.34
#